data_AF-A0A2G9T7Y9-F1
#
_entry.id   AF-A0A2G9T7Y9-F1
#
_cell.length_a   1.000
_cell.length_b   1.000
_cell.length_c   1.000
_cell.angle_alpha   90.00
_cell.angle_beta   90.00
_cell.angle_gamma   90.00
#
_symmetry.space_group_name_H-M   'P 1'
#
loop_
_entity.id
_entity.type
_entity.pdbx_description
1 polymer ?
#
loop_
_entity_poly.entity_id
_entity_poly.type
_entity_poly.pdbx_seq_one_letter_code
_entity_poly.pdbx_strand_id
1 'polypeptide(L)' 'MYAITISSSTLGFASSYFPEYMKAAFAGGIIFNMLKQKPAIDNLTHDGKKENLSGAVTFKNVKFSYPERPQIEVLK' A
#
# COMPACT_ATOMS: atom_id res chain seq x y z
N MET A 1 46.73 25.28 0.06
CA MET A 1 45.59 25.80 0.83
C MET A 1 44.25 25.56 0.12
N TYR A 2 44.10 25.96 -1.15
CA TYR A 2 42.86 25.77 -1.94
C TYR A 2 42.36 24.32 -2.06
N ALA A 3 43.25 23.34 -2.22
CA ALA A 3 42.84 21.93 -2.32
C ALA A 3 42.13 21.44 -1.06
N ILE A 4 42.62 21.80 0.14
CA ILE A 4 42.05 21.38 1.42
C ILE A 4 40.68 22.03 1.65
N THR A 5 40.52 23.31 1.31
CA THR A 5 39.24 24.00 1.47
C THR A 5 38.19 23.45 0.51
N ILE A 6 38.56 23.18 -0.75
CA ILE A 6 37.64 22.59 -1.74
C ILE A 6 37.23 21.19 -1.28
N SER A 7 38.16 20.34 -0.84
CA SER A 7 37.84 19.00 -0.33
C SER A 7 36.94 19.02 0.91
N SER A 8 37.15 19.97 1.83
CA SER A 8 36.29 20.13 3.01
C SER A 8 34.88 20.59 2.63
N SER A 9 34.76 21.51 1.66
CA SER A 9 33.46 22.03 1.22
C SER A 9 32.66 20.99 0.44
N THR A 10 33.28 20.20 -0.45
CA THR A 10 32.58 19.16 -1.22
C THR A 10 32.05 18.04 -0.32
N LEU A 11 32.80 17.67 0.73
CA LEU A 11 32.33 16.71 1.71
C LEU A 11 31.13 17.23 2.50
N GLY A 12 31.13 18.53 2.86
CA GLY A 12 29.97 19.20 3.46
C GLY A 12 28.73 19.13 2.56
N PHE A 13 28.87 19.44 1.28
CA PHE A 13 27.76 19.32 0.32
C PHE A 13 27.29 17.86 0.14
N ALA A 14 28.21 16.90 0.12
CA ALA A 14 27.87 15.48 0.06
C ALA A 14 27.05 15.05 1.29
N SER A 15 27.40 15.55 2.48
CA SER A 15 26.65 15.26 3.71
C SER A 15 25.23 15.81 3.71
N SER A 16 24.98 16.90 2.97
CA SER A 16 23.65 17.47 2.85
C SER A 16 22.67 16.60 2.05
N TYR A 17 23.10 15.53 1.38
CA TYR A 17 22.23 14.60 0.65
C TYR A 17 21.65 13.47 1.51
N PHE A 18 22.15 13.27 2.73
CA PHE A 18 21.68 12.19 3.60
C PHE A 18 20.16 12.28 3.92
N PRO A 19 19.59 13.46 4.22
CA PRO A 19 18.15 13.59 4.49
C PRO A 19 17.27 13.14 3.31
N GLU A 20 17.67 13.48 2.09
CA GLU A 20 16.99 13.16 0.85
C GLU A 20 17.02 11.66 0.59
N TYR A 21 18.16 11.01 0.84
CA TYR A 21 18.28 9.56 0.78
C TYR A 21 17.35 8.87 1.79
N MET A 22 17.32 9.34 3.04
CA MET A 22 16.43 8.78 4.07
C MET A 22 14.95 8.92 3.69
N LYS A 23 14.56 10.08 3.14
CA LYS A 23 13.21 10.30 2.62
C LYS A 23 12.88 9.35 1.47
N ALA A 24 13.81 9.14 0.54
CA ALA A 24 13.64 8.22 -0.57
C ALA A 24 13.52 6.76 -0.10
N ALA A 25 14.34 6.34 0.85
CA ALA A 25 14.28 5.01 1.44
C ALA A 25 12.94 4.75 2.13
N PHE A 26 12.43 5.73 2.89
CA PHE A 26 11.12 5.65 3.53
C PHE A 26 9.97 5.56 2.52
N ALA A 27 9.97 6.43 1.51
CA ALA A 27 8.97 6.41 0.45
C ALA A 27 9.00 5.09 -0.34
N GLY A 28 10.19 4.60 -0.67
CA GLY A 28 10.38 3.30 -1.30
C GLY A 28 9.82 2.16 -0.43
N GLY A 29 10.09 2.19 0.88
CA GLY A 29 9.54 1.22 1.83
C GLY A 29 8.01 1.17 1.83
N ILE A 30 7.34 2.32 1.81
CA ILE A 30 5.87 2.40 1.71
C ILE A 30 5.38 1.79 0.39
N ILE A 31 5.99 2.16 -0.73
CA ILE A 31 5.60 1.67 -2.05
C ILE A 31 5.74 0.14 -2.12
N PHE A 32 6.88 -0.40 -1.69
CA PHE A 32 7.09 -1.84 -1.68
C PHE A 32 6.16 -2.57 -0.72
N ASN A 33 5.77 -1.94 0.40
CA ASN A 33 4.78 -2.51 1.30
C ASN A 33 3.39 -2.56 0.66
N MET A 34 2.95 -1.48 0.01
CA MET A 34 1.69 -1.42 -0.73
C MET A 34 1.63 -2.48 -1.83
N LEU A 35 2.71 -2.65 -2.60
CA LEU A 35 2.78 -3.66 -3.67
C LEU A 35 2.69 -5.11 -3.15
N LYS A 36 3.15 -5.36 -1.92
CA LYS A 36 3.11 -6.70 -1.30
C LYS A 36 1.75 -7.02 -0.67
N GLN A 37 0.90 -6.02 -0.46
CA GLN A 37 -0.40 -6.21 0.14
C GLN A 37 -1.31 -7.01 -0.80
N LYS A 38 -1.88 -8.11 -0.31
CA LYS A 38 -2.86 -8.90 -1.05
C LYS A 38 -4.28 -8.48 -0.64
N PRO A 39 -5.18 -8.17 -1.59
CA PRO A 39 -6.56 -7.84 -1.26
C PRO A 39 -7.28 -9.08 -0.71
N ALA A 40 -8.23 -8.86 0.20
CA ALA A 40 -9.03 -9.95 0.77
C ALA A 40 -9.94 -10.63 -0.27
N ILE A 41 -10.36 -9.88 -1.27
CA ILE A 41 -11.14 -10.36 -2.42
C ILE A 41 -10.34 -9.99 -3.68
N ASP A 42 -9.81 -11.00 -4.35
CA ASP A 42 -9.04 -10.82 -5.59
C ASP A 42 -9.99 -10.71 -6.78
N ASN A 43 -9.88 -9.61 -7.52
CA ASN A 43 -10.68 -9.32 -8.71
C ASN A 43 -9.98 -9.69 -10.04
N LEU A 44 -8.68 -10.02 -10.01
CA LEU A 44 -7.89 -10.35 -11.20
C LEU A 44 -7.73 -11.86 -11.39
N THR A 45 -8.01 -12.62 -10.34
CA THR A 45 -8.02 -14.08 -10.39
C THR A 45 -9.05 -14.60 -11.42
N HIS A 46 -8.65 -15.59 -12.21
CA HIS A 46 -9.53 -16.31 -13.14
C HIS A 46 -10.21 -17.53 -12.52
N ASP A 47 -9.92 -17.79 -11.25
CA ASP A 47 -10.55 -18.82 -10.46
C ASP A 47 -12.00 -18.46 -10.13
N GLY A 48 -12.83 -19.48 -9.93
CA GLY A 48 -14.26 -19.35 -9.72
C GLY A 48 -15.12 -19.75 -10.91
N LYS A 49 -16.44 -19.76 -10.67
CA LYS A 49 -17.43 -20.24 -11.63
C LYS A 49 -17.96 -19.09 -12.48
N LYS A 50 -17.79 -19.21 -13.81
CA LYS A 50 -18.43 -18.32 -14.80
C LYS A 50 -19.66 -19.02 -15.37
N GLU A 51 -20.77 -18.94 -14.64
CA GLU A 51 -22.05 -19.52 -15.06
C GLU A 51 -22.93 -18.46 -15.76
N ASN A 52 -23.81 -18.91 -16.66
CA ASN A 52 -24.79 -18.03 -17.28
C ASN A 52 -25.85 -17.62 -16.24
N LEU A 53 -25.91 -16.33 -15.95
CA LEU A 53 -26.76 -15.77 -14.90
C LEU A 53 -28.22 -15.68 -15.36
N SER A 54 -29.13 -16.34 -14.64
CA SER A 54 -30.59 -16.23 -14.87
C SER A 54 -31.24 -15.03 -14.16
N GLY A 55 -30.49 -14.29 -13.32
CA GLY A 55 -30.96 -13.09 -12.62
C GLY A 55 -31.70 -13.32 -11.29
N ALA A 56 -31.82 -14.57 -10.82
CA ALA A 56 -32.39 -14.85 -9.50
C ALA A 56 -31.35 -14.58 -8.39
N VAL A 57 -31.63 -13.60 -7.53
CA VAL A 57 -30.80 -13.28 -6.35
C VAL A 57 -31.60 -13.59 -5.09
N THR A 58 -31.00 -14.29 -4.13
CA THR A 58 -31.66 -14.61 -2.86
C THR A 58 -30.68 -14.41 -1.72
N PHE A 59 -31.11 -13.66 -0.70
CA PHE A 59 -30.39 -13.50 0.55
C PHE A 59 -30.97 -14.46 1.58
N LYS A 60 -30.11 -15.22 2.28
CA LYS A 60 -30.53 -16.16 3.34
C LYS A 60 -29.70 -15.91 4.59
N ASN A 61 -30.32 -15.33 5.62
CA ASN A 61 -29.71 -15.06 6.93
C ASN A 61 -28.31 -14.41 6.84
N VAL A 62 -28.19 -13.37 5.99
CA VAL A 62 -26.92 -12.68 5.78
C VAL A 62 -26.76 -11.63 6.87
N LYS A 63 -25.69 -11.77 7.67
CA LYS A 63 -25.27 -10.77 8.64
C LYS A 63 -24.12 -9.97 8.07
N PHE A 64 -24.21 -8.64 8.13
CA PHE A 64 -23.20 -7.78 7.53
C PHE A 64 -22.86 -6.59 8.43
N SER A 65 -21.56 -6.38 8.63
CA SER A 65 -20.97 -5.25 9.34
C SER A 65 -19.84 -4.70 8.49
N TYR A 66 -19.73 -3.37 8.41
CA TYR A 66 -18.64 -2.74 7.67
C TYR A 66 -17.30 -2.93 8.41
N PRO A 67 -16.19 -3.19 7.70
CA PRO A 67 -14.88 -3.40 8.34
C PRO A 67 -14.40 -2.22 9.19
N GLU A 68 -14.70 -0.98 8.76
CA GLU A 68 -14.36 0.26 9.48
C GLU A 68 -15.16 0.43 10.79
N ARG A 69 -16.31 -0.26 10.91
CA ARG A 69 -17.20 -0.19 12.08
C ARG A 69 -17.74 -1.58 12.42
N PRO A 70 -16.88 -2.50 12.90
CA PRO A 70 -17.28 -3.89 13.11
C PRO A 70 -18.29 -4.06 14.27
N GLN A 71 -18.40 -3.05 15.14
CA GLN A 71 -19.31 -3.04 16.28
C GLN A 71 -20.78 -2.81 15.88
N ILE A 72 -21.03 -2.26 14.69
CA ILE A 72 -22.38 -1.89 14.23
C ILE A 72 -22.78 -2.85 13.12
N GLU A 73 -23.67 -3.77 13.46
CA GLU A 73 -24.30 -4.68 12.51
C GLU A 73 -25.40 -3.94 11.73
N VAL A 74 -25.23 -3.84 10.40
CA VAL A 74 -26.13 -3.11 9.51
C VAL A 74 -27.24 -4.02 8.99
N LEU A 75 -26.89 -5.27 8.66
CA LEU A 75 -27.84 -6.29 8.23
C LEU A 75 -27.87 -7.41 9.27
N LYS A 76 -29.06 -7.71 9.79
CA LYS A 76 -29.32 -8.71 10.83
C LYS A 76 -30.10 -9.89 10.26
#